data_AF-A0A409VNU1-F1
#
_entry.id   AF-A0A409VNU1-F1
#
_cell.length_a   1.000
_cell.length_b   1.000
_cell.length_c   1.000
_cell.angle_alpha   90.00
_cell.angle_beta   90.00
_cell.angle_gamma   90.00
#
_symmetry.space_group_name_H-M   'P 1'
#
loop_
_entity.id
_entity.type
_entity.pdbx_description
1 polymer ?
#
loop_
_entity_poly.entity_id
_entity_poly.type
_entity_poly.pdbx_seq_one_letter_code
_entity_poly.pdbx_strand_id
1 'polypeptide(L)'
;MTMSNLQVLYLGDASFSNTWVFDFPTPPFLLRHLDIRFSWDNNIAAFIDTQTQLRAIHVSDSGDDSINAFLNPDSVPELRSFDGSMTVAMQLVQRPKAINRLQLYVDSAPDTPLNQITHFRCLSKSLRSISFVDLPEQLSLPMLGLVTEFFPNLLHLGIFPYNYSKKHEYHRYLMRLNSLLSIEIDVTTWSHLYNFLGGQRALAAEFRTFCTSIIFVCFHFGNARVIWRWNNTQSQWHRMDIHAGNPCNNLWLHI
;
A
#
# COMPACT_ATOMS: atom_id res chain seq x y z
N MET A 1 28.11 13.34 20.86
CA MET A 1 26.98 14.18 20.40
C MET A 1 25.73 13.33 20.44
N THR A 2 24.73 13.69 21.26
CA THR A 2 23.44 13.00 21.33
C THR A 2 22.51 13.55 20.25
N MET A 3 22.05 12.70 19.32
CA MET A 3 21.13 13.12 18.24
C MET A 3 19.68 13.14 18.74
N SER A 4 19.35 13.97 19.73
CA SER A 4 18.03 13.97 20.37
C SER A 4 16.87 14.42 19.47
N ASN A 5 17.16 15.02 18.31
CA ASN A 5 16.17 15.58 17.39
C ASN A 5 15.93 14.71 16.15
N LEU A 6 16.47 13.49 16.10
CA LEU A 6 16.23 12.59 14.97
C LEU A 6 14.76 12.16 14.95
N GLN A 7 14.04 12.55 13.90
CA GLN A 7 12.61 12.19 13.70
C GLN A 7 12.39 11.23 12.54
N VAL A 8 13.38 11.08 11.66
CA VAL A 8 13.28 10.29 10.45
C VAL A 8 14.54 9.46 10.35
N LEU A 9 14.39 8.14 10.24
CA LEU A 9 15.49 7.21 10.07
C LEU A 9 15.28 6.43 8.79
N TYR A 10 16.27 6.51 7.90
CA TYR A 10 16.41 5.64 6.74
C TYR A 10 17.63 4.77 6.97
N LEU A 11 17.46 3.45 7.02
CA LEU A 11 18.58 2.54 7.21
C LEU A 11 18.36 1.28 6.39
N GLY A 12 19.38 0.79 5.72
CA GLY A 12 19.29 -0.44 4.95
C GLY A 12 20.52 -1.29 5.12
N ASP A 13 20.30 -2.60 5.20
CA ASP A 13 21.34 -3.61 5.18
C ASP A 13 21.10 -4.55 4.01
N ALA A 14 22.04 -4.61 3.07
CA ALA A 14 21.94 -5.50 1.91
C ALA A 14 21.99 -6.99 2.30
N SER A 15 22.56 -7.31 3.48
CA SER A 15 22.65 -8.67 4.00
C SER A 15 21.47 -9.06 4.89
N PHE A 16 20.61 -8.10 5.27
CA PHE A 16 19.49 -8.27 6.18
C PHE A 16 19.83 -8.90 7.55
N SER A 17 21.11 -9.04 7.90
CA SER A 17 21.57 -9.76 9.09
C SER A 17 21.97 -8.84 10.26
N ASN A 18 22.09 -7.53 10.04
CA ASN A 18 22.62 -6.59 11.03
C ASN A 18 21.53 -5.87 11.82
N THR A 19 20.45 -6.56 12.18
CA THR A 19 19.35 -6.00 12.98
C THR A 19 19.77 -5.61 14.40
N TRP A 20 20.88 -6.14 14.89
CA TRP A 20 21.51 -5.77 16.18
C TRP A 20 21.82 -4.27 16.28
N VAL A 21 21.90 -3.54 15.16
CA VAL A 21 22.03 -2.07 15.17
C VAL A 21 20.85 -1.37 15.84
N PHE A 22 19.72 -2.06 16.03
CA PHE A 22 18.53 -1.57 16.72
C PHE A 22 18.47 -1.98 18.20
N ASP A 23 19.46 -2.71 18.72
CA ASP A 23 19.56 -3.10 20.13
C ASP A 23 19.91 -1.89 21.01
N PHE A 24 18.89 -1.07 21.25
CA PHE A 24 18.96 0.11 22.09
C PHE A 24 17.99 -0.06 23.27
N PRO A 25 18.48 -0.24 24.50
CA PRO A 25 17.61 -0.28 25.68
C PRO A 25 16.79 1.02 25.85
N THR A 26 17.41 2.16 25.52
CA THR A 26 16.78 3.48 25.56
C THR A 26 17.33 4.34 24.43
N PRO A 27 16.68 4.36 23.25
CA PRO A 27 17.09 5.24 22.15
C PRO A 27 17.07 6.70 22.60
N PRO A 28 18.09 7.52 22.29
CA PRO A 28 18.14 8.92 22.70
C PRO A 28 17.21 9.84 21.87
N PHE A 29 16.36 9.27 21.01
CA PHE A 29 15.49 9.96 20.07
C PHE A 29 14.14 9.24 19.93
N LEU A 30 13.15 9.97 19.41
CA LEU A 30 11.82 9.45 19.10
C LEU A 30 11.49 9.72 17.64
N LEU A 31 11.37 8.66 16.87
CA LEU A 31 11.09 8.70 15.45
C LEU A 31 9.60 8.95 15.18
N ARG A 32 9.35 9.64 14.07
CA ARG A 32 8.03 9.79 13.43
C ARG A 32 7.93 8.97 12.14
N HIS A 33 9.06 8.74 11.48
CA HIS A 33 9.15 7.94 10.26
C HIS A 33 10.35 7.00 10.35
N LEU A 34 10.10 5.73 10.06
CA LEU A 34 11.09 4.68 10.02
C LEU A 34 10.98 3.98 8.66
N ASP A 35 12.06 3.98 7.90
CA ASP A 35 12.17 3.28 6.64
C ASP A 35 13.41 2.38 6.69
N ILE A 36 13.15 1.08 6.74
CA ILE A 36 14.16 0.07 6.99
C ILE A 36 14.12 -1.06 5.97
N ARG A 37 15.31 -1.46 5.52
CA ARG A 37 15.52 -2.66 4.70
C ARG A 37 16.31 -3.68 5.51
N PHE A 38 15.60 -4.41 6.36
CA PHE A 38 16.10 -5.41 7.29
C PHE A 38 15.06 -6.52 7.45
N SER A 39 15.49 -7.73 7.82
CA SER A 39 14.57 -8.83 8.15
C SER A 39 13.82 -8.52 9.44
N TRP A 40 12.53 -8.83 9.47
CA TRP A 40 11.71 -8.57 10.65
C TRP A 40 12.05 -9.52 11.80
N ASP A 41 12.63 -8.99 12.88
CA ASP A 41 13.07 -9.79 14.02
C ASP A 41 12.81 -9.13 15.39
N ASN A 42 13.28 -9.78 16.45
CA ASN A 42 13.08 -9.32 17.83
C ASN A 42 13.76 -7.96 18.11
N ASN A 43 14.89 -7.67 17.47
CA ASN A 43 15.59 -6.39 17.66
C ASN A 43 14.76 -5.25 17.07
N ILE A 44 14.21 -5.44 15.87
CA ILE A 44 13.34 -4.45 15.22
C ILE A 44 12.04 -4.28 16.01
N ALA A 45 11.41 -5.38 16.43
CA ALA A 45 10.17 -5.32 17.21
C ALA A 45 10.39 -4.57 18.55
N ALA A 46 11.44 -4.93 19.29
CA ALA A 46 11.78 -4.27 20.54
C ALA A 46 12.11 -2.78 20.34
N PHE A 47 12.83 -2.43 19.27
CA PHE A 47 13.11 -1.04 18.93
C PHE A 47 11.82 -0.28 18.62
N ILE A 48 10.93 -0.81 17.77
CA ILE A 48 9.66 -0.17 17.43
C ILE A 48 8.77 0.04 18.66
N ASP A 49 8.78 -0.90 19.61
CA ASP A 49 8.04 -0.78 20.87
C ASP A 49 8.49 0.44 21.70
N THR A 50 9.73 0.90 21.56
CA THR A 50 10.22 2.13 22.21
C THR A 50 9.75 3.42 21.52
N GLN A 51 9.28 3.35 20.27
CA GLN A 51 9.01 4.51 19.42
C GLN A 51 7.54 4.96 19.48
N THR A 52 7.16 5.63 20.57
CA THR A 52 5.76 6.04 20.83
C THR A 52 5.20 7.10 19.87
N GLN A 53 6.06 7.86 19.19
CA GLN A 53 5.67 8.92 18.23
C GLN A 53 5.66 8.46 16.77
N LEU A 54 5.86 7.16 16.51
CA LEU A 54 6.01 6.64 15.17
C LEU A 54 4.68 6.71 14.39
N ARG A 55 4.70 7.39 13.25
CA ARG A 55 3.52 7.62 12.40
C ARG A 55 3.56 6.84 11.09
N ALA A 56 4.76 6.51 10.63
CA ALA A 56 4.98 5.77 9.40
C ALA A 56 6.11 4.77 9.58
N ILE A 57 5.86 3.54 9.13
CA ILE A 57 6.81 2.44 9.09
C ILE A 57 6.85 1.90 7.67
N HIS A 58 8.05 1.79 7.11
CA HIS A 58 8.33 1.04 5.90
C HIS A 58 9.37 -0.04 6.23
N VAL A 59 9.03 -1.29 5.95
CA VAL A 59 9.86 -2.46 6.17
C VAL A 59 9.91 -3.24 4.87
N SER A 60 11.09 -3.29 4.26
CA SER A 60 11.38 -4.23 3.17
C SER A 60 11.98 -5.49 3.78
N ASP A 61 11.17 -6.54 3.94
CA ASP A 61 11.61 -7.85 4.43
C ASP A 61 11.99 -8.77 3.25
N SER A 62 13.01 -9.61 3.43
CA SER A 62 13.49 -10.55 2.41
C SER A 62 12.84 -11.93 2.46
N GLY A 63 11.91 -12.17 3.37
CA GLY A 63 10.99 -13.32 3.30
C GLY A 63 11.47 -14.58 4.01
N ASP A 64 12.21 -14.48 5.12
CA ASP A 64 12.43 -15.64 5.97
C ASP A 64 11.19 -15.91 6.84
N ASP A 65 10.52 -17.03 6.55
CA ASP A 65 9.19 -17.45 7.04
C ASP A 65 9.02 -17.58 8.57
N SER A 66 10.07 -17.38 9.37
CA SER A 66 9.99 -17.49 10.82
C SER A 66 9.82 -16.13 11.48
N ILE A 67 8.64 -15.52 11.32
CA ILE A 67 8.25 -14.35 12.12
C ILE A 67 8.04 -14.82 13.57
N ASN A 68 9.13 -14.86 14.32
CA ASN A 68 9.11 -15.15 15.76
C ASN A 68 8.99 -13.88 16.61
N ALA A 69 9.06 -12.71 15.97
CA ALA A 69 9.00 -11.42 16.63
C ALA A 69 7.56 -10.90 16.70
N PHE A 70 7.17 -10.50 17.90
CA PHE A 70 5.86 -9.94 18.19
C PHE A 70 6.00 -8.55 18.78
N LEU A 71 5.29 -7.58 18.21
CA LEU A 71 5.16 -6.26 18.80
C LEU A 71 4.23 -6.29 20.01
N ASN A 72 4.49 -5.41 20.98
CA ASN A 72 3.52 -5.15 22.02
C ASN A 72 2.22 -4.60 21.38
N PRO A 73 1.02 -5.10 21.74
CA PRO A 73 -0.24 -4.61 21.18
C PRO A 73 -0.48 -3.10 21.33
N ASP A 74 0.12 -2.50 22.36
CA ASP A 74 0.01 -1.07 22.68
C ASP A 74 1.16 -0.22 22.11
N SER A 75 2.05 -0.84 21.33
CA SER A 75 3.09 -0.13 20.58
C SER A 75 2.52 0.76 19.48
N VAL A 76 3.27 1.81 19.15
CA VAL A 76 3.03 2.72 18.03
C VAL A 76 1.59 3.28 17.97
N PRO A 77 1.11 3.95 19.04
CA PRO A 77 -0.26 4.46 19.11
C PRO A 77 -0.59 5.52 18.04
N GLU A 78 0.44 6.22 17.55
CA GLU A 78 0.31 7.26 16.53
C GLU A 78 0.44 6.76 15.09
N LEU A 79 0.55 5.45 14.86
CA LEU A 79 0.78 4.87 13.54
C LEU A 79 -0.38 5.19 12.59
N ARG A 80 -0.03 5.81 11.45
CA ARG A 80 -0.96 6.19 10.37
C ARG A 80 -0.71 5.42 9.08
N SER A 81 0.54 5.12 8.78
CA SER A 81 0.95 4.45 7.54
C SER A 81 1.84 3.24 7.84
N PHE A 82 1.58 2.13 7.17
CA PHE A 82 2.46 0.97 7.16
C PHE A 82 2.70 0.49 5.73
N ASP A 83 3.95 0.15 5.44
CA ASP A 83 4.42 -0.44 4.20
C ASP A 83 5.31 -1.63 4.56
N GLY A 84 4.94 -2.84 4.17
CA GLY A 84 5.65 -4.05 4.60
C GLY A 84 4.83 -5.33 4.39
N SER A 85 5.30 -6.44 4.95
CA SER A 85 4.63 -7.73 4.76
C SER A 85 3.24 -7.75 5.40
N MET A 86 2.33 -8.51 4.78
CA MET A 86 0.96 -8.66 5.28
C MET A 86 0.94 -9.25 6.70
N THR A 87 1.85 -10.17 7.00
CA THR A 87 1.94 -10.83 8.30
C THR A 87 2.39 -9.88 9.41
N VAL A 88 3.34 -8.98 9.16
CA VAL A 88 3.73 -7.94 10.14
C VAL A 88 2.60 -6.94 10.34
N ALA A 89 1.93 -6.54 9.25
CA ALA A 89 0.80 -5.63 9.32
C ALA A 89 -0.34 -6.19 10.21
N MET A 90 -0.57 -7.52 10.18
CA MET A 90 -1.55 -8.18 11.06
C MET A 90 -1.25 -7.98 12.55
N GLN A 91 0.02 -7.96 12.95
CA GLN A 91 0.41 -7.69 14.33
C GLN A 91 0.08 -6.23 14.72
N LEU A 92 0.25 -5.31 13.79
CA LEU A 92 0.02 -3.88 14.02
C LEU A 92 -1.47 -3.53 14.14
N VAL A 93 -2.37 -4.27 13.49
CA VAL A 93 -3.82 -3.97 13.43
C VAL A 93 -4.67 -4.65 14.51
N GLN A 94 -4.04 -5.36 15.45
CA GLN A 94 -4.75 -6.06 16.54
C GLN A 94 -5.66 -5.15 17.38
N ARG A 95 -5.40 -3.83 17.38
CA ARG A 95 -6.29 -2.81 17.96
C ARG A 95 -6.63 -1.76 16.91
N PRO A 96 -7.81 -1.11 16.99
CA PRO A 96 -8.20 -0.07 16.05
C PRO A 96 -7.28 1.15 16.20
N LYS A 97 -6.14 1.10 15.51
CA LYS A 97 -5.20 2.20 15.37
C LYS A 97 -5.74 3.14 14.30
N ALA A 98 -5.30 4.39 14.34
CA ALA A 98 -5.68 5.37 13.34
C ALA A 98 -4.91 5.20 12.01
N ILE A 99 -4.56 3.96 11.68
CA ILE A 99 -3.95 3.59 10.41
C ILE A 99 -4.95 3.93 9.31
N ASN A 100 -4.52 4.81 8.42
CA ASN A 100 -5.28 5.26 7.29
C ASN A 100 -4.64 4.83 5.96
N ARG A 101 -3.43 4.27 5.99
CA ARG A 101 -2.72 3.83 4.80
C ARG A 101 -1.99 2.50 5.02
N LEU A 102 -2.17 1.59 4.08
CA LEU A 102 -1.49 0.31 4.02
C LEU A 102 -0.92 0.06 2.63
N GLN A 103 0.32 -0.43 2.58
CA GLN A 103 0.90 -1.07 1.40
C GLN A 103 1.45 -2.41 1.85
N LEU A 104 0.93 -3.50 1.28
CA LEU A 104 1.15 -4.84 1.78
C LEU A 104 1.83 -5.69 0.71
N TYR A 105 3.01 -6.24 1.01
CA TYR A 105 3.60 -7.28 0.17
C TYR A 105 2.86 -8.60 0.41
N VAL A 106 2.43 -9.24 -0.67
CA VAL A 106 1.73 -10.53 -0.65
C VAL A 106 2.78 -11.63 -0.73
N ASP A 107 3.25 -12.08 0.43
CA ASP A 107 4.37 -13.01 0.62
C ASP A 107 3.94 -14.49 0.76
N SER A 108 2.63 -14.75 0.88
CA SER A 108 2.12 -16.06 1.30
C SER A 108 1.45 -16.85 0.17
N ALA A 109 1.37 -18.18 0.36
CA ALA A 109 0.65 -19.09 -0.53
C ALA A 109 -0.79 -18.60 -0.77
N PRO A 110 -1.35 -18.77 -1.99
CA PRO A 110 -2.48 -17.99 -2.49
C PRO A 110 -3.77 -17.99 -1.67
N ASP A 111 -4.03 -19.03 -0.86
CA ASP A 111 -5.21 -19.09 0.00
C ASP A 111 -5.05 -18.29 1.32
N THR A 112 -3.82 -17.94 1.66
CA THR A 112 -3.48 -17.25 2.92
C THR A 112 -3.86 -15.77 2.90
N PRO A 113 -3.56 -14.97 1.84
CA PRO A 113 -3.87 -13.54 1.82
C PRO A 113 -5.36 -13.24 1.98
N LEU A 114 -6.24 -14.06 1.39
CA LEU A 114 -7.70 -13.88 1.48
C LEU A 114 -8.23 -14.11 2.90
N ASN A 115 -7.59 -14.99 3.67
CA ASN A 115 -7.92 -15.16 5.09
C ASN A 115 -7.30 -14.04 5.94
N GLN A 116 -6.06 -13.64 5.63
CA GLN A 116 -5.36 -12.58 6.35
C GLN A 116 -6.07 -11.23 6.26
N ILE A 117 -6.62 -10.85 5.09
CA ILE A 117 -7.26 -9.53 4.91
C ILE A 117 -8.45 -9.30 5.87
N THR A 118 -9.08 -10.39 6.36
CA THR A 118 -10.18 -10.30 7.33
C THR A 118 -9.75 -9.67 8.66
N HIS A 119 -8.48 -9.79 9.05
CA HIS A 119 -7.93 -9.20 10.27
C HIS A 119 -7.90 -7.66 10.21
N PHE A 120 -7.89 -7.09 9.00
CA PHE A 120 -7.84 -5.65 8.79
C PHE A 120 -9.22 -4.99 8.84
N ARG A 121 -10.31 -5.78 9.01
CA ARG A 121 -11.69 -5.25 9.09
C ARG A 121 -11.88 -4.22 10.21
N CYS A 122 -11.07 -4.29 11.27
CA CYS A 122 -11.06 -3.29 12.34
C CYS A 122 -10.73 -1.87 11.85
N LEU A 123 -10.03 -1.74 10.70
CA LEU A 123 -9.67 -0.47 10.07
C LEU A 123 -10.75 0.11 9.14
N SER A 124 -11.91 -0.54 9.02
CA SER A 124 -13.02 -0.12 8.12
C SER A 124 -13.39 1.37 8.20
N LYS A 125 -13.22 1.99 9.37
CA LYS A 125 -13.53 3.41 9.59
C LYS A 125 -12.35 4.35 9.34
N SER A 126 -11.12 3.88 9.53
CA SER A 126 -9.90 4.72 9.46
C SER A 126 -9.16 4.61 8.14
N LEU A 127 -9.20 3.44 7.50
CA LEU A 127 -8.46 3.17 6.27
C LEU A 127 -8.97 4.04 5.13
N ARG A 128 -8.03 4.70 4.43
CA ARG A 128 -8.28 5.57 3.27
C ARG A 128 -7.48 5.13 2.05
N SER A 129 -6.36 4.42 2.26
CA SER A 129 -5.52 3.90 1.19
C SER A 129 -5.10 2.47 1.48
N ILE A 130 -5.20 1.60 0.48
CA ILE A 130 -4.67 0.23 0.53
C ILE A 130 -4.05 -0.13 -0.82
N SER A 131 -2.87 -0.74 -0.79
CA SER A 131 -2.18 -1.29 -1.96
C SER A 131 -1.67 -2.69 -1.64
N PHE A 132 -1.69 -3.58 -2.64
CA PHE A 132 -1.10 -4.90 -2.55
C PHE A 132 0.03 -4.97 -3.57
N VAL A 133 1.24 -5.19 -3.09
CA VAL A 133 2.43 -5.36 -3.92
C VAL A 133 2.57 -6.84 -4.23
N ASP A 134 2.89 -7.13 -5.49
CA ASP A 134 3.05 -8.49 -6.03
C ASP A 134 1.81 -9.39 -5.87
N LEU A 135 0.61 -8.80 -5.90
CA LEU A 135 -0.65 -9.55 -5.85
C LEU A 135 -0.81 -10.43 -7.11
N PRO A 136 -0.90 -11.77 -6.98
CA PRO A 136 -1.14 -12.64 -8.13
C PRO A 136 -2.48 -12.35 -8.81
N GLU A 137 -2.52 -12.43 -10.13
CA GLU A 137 -3.73 -12.11 -10.92
C GLU A 137 -4.96 -12.91 -10.49
N GLN A 138 -4.77 -14.18 -10.10
CA GLN A 138 -5.84 -15.08 -9.67
C GLN A 138 -6.52 -14.60 -8.38
N LEU A 139 -5.79 -13.86 -7.54
CA LEU A 139 -6.27 -13.30 -6.27
C LEU A 139 -6.82 -11.88 -6.40
N SER A 140 -6.52 -11.19 -7.50
CA SER A 140 -6.92 -9.79 -7.72
C SER A 140 -8.41 -9.56 -7.47
N LEU A 141 -9.28 -10.33 -8.13
CA LEU A 141 -10.72 -10.13 -8.06
C LEU A 141 -11.32 -10.54 -6.70
N PRO A 142 -11.01 -11.73 -6.12
CA PRO A 142 -11.43 -12.07 -4.76
C PRO A 142 -10.96 -11.04 -3.71
N MET A 143 -9.70 -10.59 -3.81
CA MET A 143 -9.15 -9.58 -2.91
C MET A 143 -9.88 -8.25 -3.04
N LEU A 144 -10.14 -7.78 -4.27
CA LEU A 144 -10.92 -6.58 -4.52
C LEU A 144 -12.33 -6.69 -3.91
N GLY A 145 -12.97 -7.86 -4.04
CA GLY A 145 -14.25 -8.14 -3.42
C GLY A 145 -14.25 -7.90 -1.91
N LEU A 146 -13.26 -8.46 -1.20
CA LEU A 146 -13.07 -8.28 0.24
C LEU A 146 -12.73 -6.84 0.61
N VAL A 147 -11.85 -6.18 -0.16
CA VAL A 147 -11.49 -4.77 0.06
C VAL A 147 -12.71 -3.87 -0.04
N THR A 148 -13.56 -4.05 -1.05
CA THR A 148 -14.77 -3.24 -1.21
C THR A 148 -15.84 -3.52 -0.17
N GLU A 149 -15.85 -4.71 0.41
CA GLU A 149 -16.72 -5.08 1.53
C GLU A 149 -16.24 -4.47 2.85
N PHE A 150 -14.94 -4.55 3.14
CA PHE A 150 -14.38 -4.12 4.43
C PHE A 150 -14.08 -2.62 4.48
N PHE A 151 -13.77 -1.99 3.35
CA PHE A 151 -13.31 -0.60 3.26
C PHE A 151 -14.13 0.23 2.27
N PRO A 152 -15.46 0.40 2.47
CA PRO A 152 -16.31 1.11 1.52
C PRO A 152 -15.97 2.61 1.37
N ASN A 153 -15.26 3.20 2.36
CA ASN A 153 -14.87 4.61 2.38
C ASN A 153 -13.42 4.85 1.90
N LEU A 154 -12.87 3.90 1.14
CA LEU A 154 -11.52 4.01 0.59
C LEU A 154 -11.44 5.19 -0.39
N LEU A 155 -10.35 5.96 -0.31
CA LEU A 155 -10.05 7.06 -1.22
C LEU A 155 -9.02 6.66 -2.28
N HIS A 156 -8.11 5.73 -1.96
CA HIS A 156 -7.04 5.32 -2.84
C HIS A 156 -6.91 3.80 -2.88
N LEU A 157 -7.11 3.23 -4.06
CA LEU A 157 -6.88 1.81 -4.33
C LEU A 157 -5.56 1.67 -5.06
N GLY A 158 -4.65 0.90 -4.48
CA GLY A 158 -3.32 0.64 -5.00
C GLY A 158 -3.31 -0.31 -6.18
N ILE A 159 -2.14 -0.86 -6.49
CA ILE A 159 -1.92 -1.65 -7.70
C ILE A 159 -2.76 -2.93 -7.63
N PHE A 160 -3.67 -3.10 -8.58
CA PHE A 160 -4.43 -4.34 -8.78
C PHE A 160 -4.23 -4.85 -10.22
N PRO A 161 -3.87 -6.13 -10.42
CA PRO A 161 -3.91 -6.75 -11.74
C PRO A 161 -5.32 -6.68 -12.32
N TYR A 162 -5.47 -6.11 -13.52
CA TYR A 162 -6.77 -5.98 -14.15
C TYR A 162 -7.00 -7.05 -15.21
N ASN A 163 -7.82 -8.04 -14.86
CA ASN A 163 -8.22 -9.09 -15.76
C ASN A 163 -9.38 -8.62 -16.66
N TYR A 164 -9.07 -8.32 -17.93
CA TYR A 164 -10.06 -7.80 -18.88
C TYR A 164 -11.24 -8.76 -19.10
N SER A 165 -11.00 -10.07 -19.08
CA SER A 165 -12.05 -11.09 -19.24
C SER A 165 -13.09 -11.05 -18.12
N LYS A 166 -12.71 -10.53 -16.94
CA LYS A 166 -13.58 -10.37 -15.76
C LYS A 166 -13.96 -8.91 -15.47
N LYS A 167 -13.87 -8.02 -16.47
CA LYS A 167 -14.12 -6.58 -16.30
C LYS A 167 -15.46 -6.24 -15.64
N HIS A 168 -16.52 -6.99 -15.93
CA HIS A 168 -17.85 -6.74 -15.38
C HIS A 168 -17.89 -6.92 -13.86
N GLU A 169 -17.22 -7.94 -13.33
CA GLU A 169 -17.11 -8.18 -11.89
C GLU A 169 -16.25 -7.10 -11.23
N TYR A 170 -15.16 -6.72 -11.87
CA TYR A 170 -14.30 -5.63 -11.42
C TYR A 170 -15.10 -4.32 -11.27
N HIS A 171 -15.87 -3.94 -12.29
CA HIS A 171 -16.72 -2.74 -12.26
C HIS A 171 -17.82 -2.83 -11.20
N ARG A 172 -18.39 -4.01 -10.98
CA ARG A 172 -19.35 -4.25 -9.90
C ARG A 172 -18.75 -3.94 -8.53
N TYR A 173 -17.50 -4.29 -8.30
CA TYR A 173 -16.82 -3.94 -7.05
C TYR A 173 -16.50 -2.44 -6.97
N LEU A 174 -16.03 -1.82 -8.06
CA LEU A 174 -15.76 -0.38 -8.06
C LEU A 174 -17.00 0.47 -7.74
N MET A 175 -18.19 0.06 -8.20
CA MET A 175 -19.46 0.73 -7.85
C MET A 175 -19.76 0.73 -6.35
N ARG A 176 -19.07 -0.07 -5.53
CA ARG A 176 -19.21 -0.07 -4.07
C ARG A 176 -18.30 0.95 -3.38
N LEU A 177 -17.28 1.46 -4.08
CA LEU A 177 -16.29 2.41 -3.55
C LEU A 177 -16.66 3.84 -3.95
N ASN A 178 -17.75 4.36 -3.40
CA ASN A 178 -18.30 5.66 -3.82
C ASN A 178 -17.36 6.86 -3.54
N SER A 179 -16.39 6.71 -2.65
CA SER A 179 -15.44 7.76 -2.28
C SER A 179 -14.07 7.63 -2.96
N LEU A 180 -13.89 6.67 -3.88
CA LEU A 180 -12.60 6.39 -4.48
C LEU A 180 -12.13 7.53 -5.39
N LEU A 181 -11.01 8.17 -5.04
CA LEU A 181 -10.41 9.28 -5.77
C LEU A 181 -9.32 8.81 -6.74
N SER A 182 -8.56 7.77 -6.39
CA SER A 182 -7.52 7.22 -7.25
C SER A 182 -7.51 5.71 -7.30
N ILE A 183 -7.14 5.17 -8.47
CA ILE A 183 -6.93 3.75 -8.67
C ILE A 183 -5.64 3.50 -9.46
N GLU A 184 -4.86 2.51 -9.03
CA GLU A 184 -3.71 1.99 -9.76
C GLU A 184 -4.02 0.60 -10.31
N ILE A 185 -3.75 0.41 -11.60
CA ILE A 185 -4.12 -0.79 -12.32
C ILE A 185 -2.88 -1.36 -13.00
N ASP A 186 -2.59 -2.63 -12.76
CA ASP A 186 -1.59 -3.37 -13.49
C ASP A 186 -2.20 -3.97 -14.77
N VAL A 187 -1.69 -3.51 -15.91
CA VAL A 187 -2.03 -3.97 -17.26
C VAL A 187 -0.82 -4.59 -17.96
N THR A 188 0.20 -5.02 -17.21
CA THR A 188 1.45 -5.57 -17.76
C THR A 188 1.23 -6.81 -18.61
N THR A 189 0.24 -7.64 -18.26
CA THR A 189 -0.11 -8.86 -19.00
C THR A 189 -0.88 -8.59 -20.28
N TRP A 190 -1.32 -7.35 -20.51
CA TRP A 190 -2.11 -7.01 -21.68
C TRP A 190 -1.22 -6.95 -22.92
N SER A 191 -1.69 -7.56 -24.00
CA SER A 191 -1.05 -7.42 -25.32
C SER A 191 -0.96 -5.93 -25.73
N HIS A 192 -0.11 -5.62 -26.71
CA HIS A 192 0.20 -4.25 -27.19
C HIS A 192 -1.01 -3.35 -27.54
N LEU A 193 -2.23 -3.90 -27.57
CA LEU A 193 -3.49 -3.20 -27.81
C LEU A 193 -3.76 -2.01 -26.86
N TYR A 194 -3.08 -1.88 -25.72
CA TYR A 194 -3.28 -0.72 -24.82
C TYR A 194 -2.07 0.20 -24.67
N ASN A 195 -1.07 0.01 -25.54
CA ASN A 195 0.08 0.91 -25.62
C ASN A 195 -0.24 2.22 -26.36
N PHE A 196 -1.43 2.33 -26.97
CA PHE A 196 -1.88 3.58 -27.58
C PHE A 196 -2.70 4.42 -26.61
N LEU A 197 -2.42 5.73 -26.59
CA LEU A 197 -3.00 6.69 -25.62
C LEU A 197 -4.53 6.74 -25.66
N GLY A 198 -5.14 6.54 -26.83
CA GLY A 198 -6.59 6.50 -26.98
C GLY A 198 -7.24 5.39 -26.15
N GLY A 199 -6.64 4.20 -26.10
CA GLY A 199 -7.16 3.04 -25.38
C GLY A 199 -7.07 3.24 -23.87
N GLN A 200 -5.94 3.76 -23.40
CA GLN A 200 -5.75 4.10 -21.99
C GLN A 200 -6.75 5.17 -21.52
N ARG A 201 -6.97 6.21 -22.33
CA ARG A 201 -7.96 7.25 -22.03
C ARG A 201 -9.38 6.68 -21.99
N ALA A 202 -9.72 5.81 -22.95
CA ALA A 202 -11.03 5.16 -22.98
C ALA A 202 -11.26 4.29 -21.74
N LEU A 203 -10.25 3.53 -21.31
CA LEU A 203 -10.32 2.72 -20.09
C LEU A 203 -10.41 3.57 -18.82
N ALA A 204 -9.66 4.68 -18.74
CA ALA A 204 -9.80 5.62 -17.62
C ALA A 204 -11.22 6.21 -17.56
N ALA A 205 -11.82 6.53 -18.71
CA ALA A 205 -13.21 6.96 -18.79
C ALA A 205 -14.18 5.86 -18.35
N GLU A 206 -13.95 4.60 -18.76
CA GLU A 206 -14.74 3.44 -18.32
C GLU A 206 -14.74 3.29 -16.80
N PHE A 207 -13.58 3.34 -16.14
CA PHE A 207 -13.52 3.28 -14.68
C PHE A 207 -14.33 4.38 -14.00
N ARG A 208 -14.24 5.61 -14.52
CA ARG A 208 -15.02 6.74 -13.99
C ARG A 208 -16.52 6.61 -14.26
N THR A 209 -16.94 5.95 -15.35
CA THR A 209 -18.36 5.64 -15.59
C THR A 209 -18.94 4.76 -14.48
N PHE A 210 -18.16 3.79 -13.98
CA PHE A 210 -18.58 2.90 -12.88
C PHE A 210 -18.26 3.44 -11.49
N CYS A 211 -17.37 4.41 -11.36
CA CYS A 211 -17.03 5.07 -10.10
C CYS A 211 -16.73 6.56 -10.35
N THR A 212 -17.78 7.39 -10.26
CA THR A 212 -17.75 8.81 -10.67
C THR A 212 -16.95 9.71 -9.73
N SER A 213 -16.41 9.21 -8.64
CA SER A 213 -15.49 9.92 -7.75
C SER A 213 -14.03 9.84 -8.22
N ILE A 214 -13.68 8.92 -9.12
CA ILE A 214 -12.30 8.74 -9.57
C ILE A 214 -11.79 9.98 -10.32
N ILE A 215 -10.73 10.59 -9.80
CA ILE A 215 -10.02 11.72 -10.40
C ILE A 215 -8.69 11.27 -11.01
N PHE A 216 -8.08 10.21 -10.48
CA PHE A 216 -6.80 9.69 -10.97
C PHE A 216 -6.90 8.21 -11.33
N VAL A 217 -6.41 7.86 -12.52
CA VAL A 217 -6.21 6.48 -12.94
C VAL A 217 -4.77 6.34 -13.36
N CYS A 218 -4.06 5.38 -12.78
CA CYS A 218 -2.68 5.10 -13.13
C CYS A 218 -2.56 3.66 -13.64
N PHE A 219 -1.97 3.52 -14.82
CA PHE A 219 -1.75 2.25 -15.50
C PHE A 219 -0.27 1.87 -15.38
N HIS A 220 -0.01 0.67 -14.86
CA HIS A 220 1.32 0.07 -14.79
C HIS A 220 1.57 -0.87 -15.97
N PHE A 221 2.75 -0.74 -16.58
CA PHE A 221 3.27 -1.49 -17.71
C PHE A 221 4.69 -1.97 -17.35
N GLY A 222 4.78 -3.04 -16.58
CA GLY A 222 6.02 -3.45 -15.91
C GLY A 222 6.54 -2.32 -15.03
N ASN A 223 7.73 -1.82 -15.34
CA ASN A 223 8.36 -0.72 -14.59
C ASN A 223 7.90 0.69 -15.02
N ALA A 224 7.12 0.79 -16.11
CA ALA A 224 6.59 2.06 -16.58
C ALA A 224 5.19 2.30 -16.02
N ARG A 225 4.84 3.56 -15.78
CA ARG A 225 3.48 3.94 -15.40
C ARG A 225 3.00 5.17 -16.14
N VAL A 226 1.70 5.21 -16.42
CA VAL A 226 1.03 6.34 -17.08
C VAL A 226 -0.14 6.78 -16.23
N ILE A 227 -0.15 8.05 -15.82
CA ILE A 227 -1.22 8.61 -15.00
C ILE A 227 -2.13 9.48 -15.86
N TRP A 228 -3.41 9.27 -15.71
CA TRP A 228 -4.49 10.09 -16.24
C TRP A 228 -5.17 10.82 -15.09
N ARG A 229 -5.37 12.13 -15.25
CA ARG A 229 -6.11 12.98 -14.32
C ARG A 229 -7.35 13.53 -15.00
N TRP A 230 -8.49 13.40 -14.32
CA TRP A 230 -9.75 13.99 -14.74
C TRP A 230 -9.76 15.48 -14.39
N ASN A 231 -10.05 16.32 -15.38
CA ASN A 231 -10.26 17.75 -15.19
C ASN A 231 -11.75 18.05 -15.16
N ASN A 232 -12.28 18.40 -13.99
CA ASN A 232 -13.69 18.73 -13.81
C ASN A 232 -14.14 19.95 -14.62
N THR A 233 -13.26 20.94 -14.84
CA THR A 233 -13.60 22.16 -15.58
C THR A 233 -13.79 21.89 -17.07
N GLN A 234 -12.93 21.04 -17.64
CA GLN A 234 -12.96 20.73 -19.08
C GLN A 234 -13.68 19.41 -19.39
N SER A 235 -14.12 18.68 -18.36
CA SER A 235 -14.73 17.34 -18.47
C SER A 235 -13.92 16.40 -19.37
N GLN A 236 -12.60 16.40 -19.19
CA GLN A 236 -11.69 15.60 -19.99
C GLN A 236 -10.54 15.01 -19.18
N TRP A 237 -10.00 13.91 -19.70
CA TRP A 237 -8.81 13.26 -19.17
C TRP A 237 -7.54 13.88 -19.76
N HIS A 238 -6.61 14.24 -18.87
CA HIS A 238 -5.27 14.67 -19.24
C HIS A 238 -4.25 13.64 -18.77
N ARG A 239 -3.31 13.32 -19.66
CA ARG A 239 -2.12 12.57 -19.27
C ARG A 239 -1.24 13.49 -18.42
N MET A 240 -0.74 12.97 -17.30
CA MET A 240 0.28 13.64 -16.52
C MET A 240 1.65 13.11 -16.92
N ASP A 241 2.54 14.01 -17.29
CA ASP A 241 3.95 13.66 -17.49
C ASP A 241 4.61 13.52 -16.13
N ILE A 242 5.05 12.30 -15.81
CA ILE A 242 5.84 12.06 -14.61
C ILE A 242 7.26 12.45 -14.97
N HIS A 243 7.76 13.53 -14.40
CA HIS A 243 9.19 13.81 -14.47
C HIS A 243 9.94 12.61 -13.87
N ALA A 244 10.83 12.00 -14.68
CA ALA A 244 11.47 10.70 -14.45
C ALA A 244 12.39 10.61 -13.21
N GLY A 245 12.32 11.56 -12.29
CA GLY A 245 13.25 11.70 -11.16
C GLY A 245 12.84 11.02 -9.86
N ASN A 246 11.64 10.43 -9.75
CA ASN A 246 11.25 9.77 -8.50
C ASN A 246 10.37 8.51 -8.72
N PRO A 247 10.99 7.33 -8.93
CA PRO A 247 10.26 6.08 -9.14
C PRO A 247 9.40 5.68 -7.92
N CYS A 248 9.76 6.14 -6.72
CA CYS A 248 9.05 5.83 -5.47
C CYS A 248 7.94 6.84 -5.10
N ASN A 249 7.67 7.85 -5.94
CA ASN A 249 6.54 8.75 -5.71
C ASN A 249 5.24 8.06 -6.10
N ASN A 250 4.77 7.13 -5.27
CA ASN A 250 3.41 6.63 -5.36
C ASN A 250 2.44 7.82 -5.33
N LEU A 251 1.44 7.82 -6.21
CA LEU A 251 0.57 8.98 -6.42
C LEU A 251 -0.11 9.45 -5.12
N TRP A 252 -0.34 8.50 -4.22
CA TRP A 252 -0.95 8.68 -2.90
C TRP A 252 0.00 9.16 -1.79
N LEU A 253 1.28 9.45 -2.07
CA LEU A 253 2.15 10.17 -1.13
C LEU A 253 1.94 11.69 -1.16
N HIS A 254 1.33 12.21 -2.23
CA HIS A 254 1.26 13.65 -2.51
C HIS A 254 -0.16 14.23 -2.55
N ILE A 255 -1.17 13.42 -2.20
CA ILE A 255 -2.59 13.79 -2.09
C ILE A 255 -3.00 13.62 -0.63
#